data_AF-J3IY35-F1
#
_entry.id   AF-J3IY35-F1
#
_cell.length_a   1.000
_cell.length_b   1.000
_cell.length_c   1.000
_cell.angle_alpha   90.00
_cell.angle_beta   90.00
_cell.angle_gamma   90.00
#
_symmetry.space_group_name_H-M   'P 1'
#
loop_
_entity.id
_entity.type
_entity.pdbx_description
1 polymer ?
#
loop_
_entity_poly.entity_id
_entity_poly.type
_entity_poly.pdbx_seq_one_letter_code
_entity_poly.pdbx_strand_id
1 'polypeptide(L)'
;MKVLVSIKRVVDYNVKVRVKADHSGVDLANVKMSMNPFCEIAVEEAVRLKEKGVASEIVVVSVGPATAQEQLRTALALGADRAILVEAADELNSLAVAKALKAVVDKEQPQLVILGKQAID
;
A
#
# COMPACT_ATOMS: atom_id res chain seq x y z
N MET A 1 8.36 15.04 -11.96
CA MET A 1 8.67 14.88 -10.52
C MET A 1 8.52 13.43 -10.11
N LYS A 2 9.28 12.95 -9.10
CA LYS A 2 9.10 11.63 -8.50
C LYS A 2 7.95 11.66 -7.50
N VAL A 3 7.00 10.74 -7.66
CA VAL A 3 5.86 10.54 -6.75
C VAL A 3 6.03 9.23 -6.02
N LEU A 4 5.89 9.25 -4.70
CA LEU A 4 5.84 8.05 -3.86
C LEU A 4 4.38 7.77 -3.48
N VAL A 5 3.91 6.55 -3.71
CA VAL A 5 2.55 6.14 -3.35
C VAL A 5 2.59 5.00 -2.36
N SER A 6 1.96 5.17 -1.19
CA SER A 6 1.86 4.10 -0.20
C SER A 6 0.61 3.26 -0.42
N ILE A 7 0.79 1.94 -0.52
CA ILE A 7 -0.28 0.97 -0.65
C ILE A 7 -0.27 -0.03 0.51
N LYS A 8 -1.46 -0.48 0.92
CA LYS A 8 -1.65 -1.48 1.98
C LYS A 8 -2.39 -2.69 1.42
N ARG A 9 -1.90 -3.88 1.79
CA ARG A 9 -2.61 -5.16 1.64
C ARG A 9 -3.61 -5.30 2.79
N VAL A 10 -4.87 -5.53 2.46
CA VAL A 10 -5.98 -5.63 3.42
C VAL A 10 -6.90 -6.78 3.04
N VAL A 11 -7.85 -7.12 3.90
CA VAL A 11 -8.94 -8.05 3.56
C VAL A 11 -9.79 -7.43 2.46
N ASP A 12 -10.14 -8.20 1.43
CA ASP A 12 -11.02 -7.72 0.35
C ASP A 12 -12.34 -7.21 0.93
N TYR A 13 -12.77 -6.02 0.52
CA TYR A 13 -13.93 -5.34 1.09
C TYR A 13 -15.26 -6.10 0.90
N ASN A 14 -15.31 -7.10 0.00
CA ASN A 14 -16.46 -7.98 -0.18
C ASN A 14 -16.46 -9.17 0.79
N VAL A 15 -15.37 -9.40 1.54
CA VAL A 15 -15.26 -10.51 2.48
C VAL A 15 -15.91 -10.12 3.80
N LYS A 16 -16.85 -10.96 4.25
CA LYS A 16 -17.41 -10.84 5.59
C LYS A 16 -16.43 -11.41 6.62
N VAL A 17 -15.74 -10.52 7.33
CA VAL A 17 -14.80 -10.88 8.40
C VAL A 17 -15.48 -11.65 9.52
N ARG A 18 -14.76 -12.63 10.08
CA ARG A 18 -15.18 -13.41 11.25
C ARG A 18 -14.21 -13.15 12.39
N VAL A 19 -14.70 -13.13 13.62
CA VAL A 19 -13.85 -13.05 14.81
C VAL A 19 -13.40 -14.47 15.17
N LYS A 20 -12.14 -14.62 15.57
CA LYS A 20 -11.62 -15.90 16.09
C LYS A 20 -12.39 -16.32 17.34
N ALA A 21 -12.51 -17.63 17.56
CA ALA A 21 -13.24 -18.18 18.71
C ALA A 21 -12.65 -17.78 20.08
N ASP A 22 -11.35 -17.44 20.12
CA ASP A 22 -10.63 -16.98 21.31
C ASP A 22 -10.71 -15.45 21.51
N HIS A 23 -11.44 -14.73 20.67
CA HIS A 23 -11.54 -13.27 20.66
C HIS A 23 -10.20 -12.52 20.50
N SER A 24 -9.15 -13.18 20.02
CA SER A 24 -7.82 -12.56 19.82
C SER A 24 -7.76 -11.61 18.61
N GLY A 25 -8.72 -11.70 17.69
CA GLY A 25 -8.77 -10.84 16.50
C GLY A 25 -9.64 -11.41 15.39
N VAL A 26 -9.37 -10.95 14.16
CA VAL A 26 -10.07 -11.42 12.95
C VAL A 26 -9.46 -12.72 12.45
N ASP A 27 -10.30 -13.65 12.02
CA ASP A 27 -9.88 -14.87 11.33
C ASP A 27 -9.54 -14.54 9.86
N LEU A 28 -8.24 -14.52 9.59
CA LEU A 28 -7.68 -14.25 8.27
C LEU A 28 -7.30 -15.55 7.53
N ALA A 29 -7.65 -16.72 8.06
CA ALA A 29 -7.35 -17.99 7.39
C ALA A 29 -8.18 -18.11 6.11
N ASN A 30 -7.51 -18.32 4.97
CA ASN A 30 -8.12 -18.48 3.65
C ASN A 30 -9.02 -17.31 3.20
N VAL A 31 -8.83 -16.11 3.76
CA VAL A 31 -9.54 -14.91 3.29
C VAL A 31 -8.82 -14.33 2.08
N LYS A 32 -9.61 -13.83 1.13
CA LYS A 32 -9.08 -13.09 -0.01
C LYS A 32 -8.54 -11.75 0.47
N MET A 33 -7.31 -11.43 0.07
CA MET A 33 -6.64 -10.17 0.38
C MET A 33 -6.53 -9.34 -0.90
N SER A 34 -6.66 -8.02 -0.78
CA SER A 34 -6.62 -7.09 -1.91
C SER A 34 -5.81 -5.85 -1.57
N MET A 35 -5.61 -4.99 -2.58
CA MET A 35 -5.18 -3.62 -2.31
C MET A 35 -6.30 -2.88 -1.58
N ASN A 36 -5.94 -2.03 -0.63
CA ASN A 36 -6.89 -1.14 0.02
C ASN A 36 -7.55 -0.21 -1.03
N PRO A 37 -8.89 -0.07 -1.07
CA PRO A 37 -9.56 0.72 -2.11
C PRO A 37 -9.09 2.18 -2.19
N PHE A 38 -8.75 2.80 -1.07
CA PHE A 38 -8.21 4.16 -1.07
C PHE A 38 -6.80 4.24 -1.65
N CYS A 39 -6.04 3.15 -1.60
CA CYS A 39 -4.72 3.07 -2.21
C CYS A 39 -4.82 2.92 -3.73
N GLU A 40 -5.85 2.25 -4.27
CA GLU A 40 -6.09 2.19 -5.71
C GLU A 40 -6.33 3.59 -6.28
N ILE A 41 -7.11 4.43 -5.58
CA ILE A 41 -7.32 5.84 -5.94
C ILE A 41 -6.00 6.63 -5.91
N ALA A 42 -5.15 6.38 -4.91
CA ALA A 42 -3.85 7.04 -4.79
C ALA A 42 -2.90 6.67 -5.94
N VAL A 43 -2.90 5.41 -6.37
CA VAL A 43 -2.13 4.93 -7.53
C VAL A 43 -2.66 5.58 -8.80
N GLU A 44 -3.98 5.57 -9.02
CA GLU A 44 -4.62 6.19 -10.19
C GLU A 44 -4.25 7.67 -10.33
N GLU A 45 -4.31 8.46 -9.25
CA GLU A 45 -3.96 9.88 -9.33
C GLU A 45 -2.47 10.09 -9.66
N ALA A 46 -1.57 9.25 -9.14
CA ALA A 46 -0.16 9.31 -9.51
C ALA A 46 0.06 8.99 -11.00
N VAL A 47 -0.67 8.01 -11.53
CA VAL A 47 -0.65 7.67 -12.97
C VAL A 47 -1.14 8.84 -13.81
N ARG A 48 -2.26 9.48 -13.44
CA ARG A 48 -2.77 10.68 -14.11
C ARG A 48 -1.78 11.84 -14.10
N LEU A 49 -1.06 12.05 -12.99
CA LEU A 49 -0.01 13.06 -12.92
C LEU A 49 1.12 12.76 -13.91
N LYS A 50 1.45 11.47 -14.11
CA LYS A 50 2.46 11.05 -15.10
C LYS A 50 1.96 11.24 -16.53
N GLU A 51 0.73 10.86 -16.82
CA GLU A 51 0.09 11.08 -18.13
C GLU A 51 0.01 12.57 -18.50
N LYS A 52 -0.19 13.45 -17.51
CA LYS A 52 -0.14 14.91 -17.69
C LYS A 52 1.28 15.48 -17.82
N GLY A 53 2.32 14.66 -17.74
CA GLY A 53 3.72 15.08 -17.78
C GLY A 53 4.22 15.77 -16.51
N VAL A 54 3.44 15.75 -15.42
CA VAL A 54 3.79 16.35 -14.13
C VAL A 54 4.70 15.41 -13.33
N ALA A 55 4.35 14.12 -13.29
CA ALA A 55 5.19 13.08 -12.72
C ALA A 55 6.09 12.45 -13.80
N SER A 56 7.30 12.08 -13.41
CA SER A 56 8.31 11.45 -14.27
C SER A 56 8.64 10.03 -13.81
N GLU A 57 8.36 9.70 -12.54
CA GLU A 57 8.55 8.37 -11.97
C GLU A 57 7.52 8.19 -10.84
N ILE A 58 6.88 7.02 -10.80
CA ILE A 58 5.96 6.61 -9.74
C ILE A 58 6.60 5.42 -9.01
N VAL A 59 6.94 5.62 -7.75
CA VAL A 59 7.42 4.55 -6.87
C VAL A 59 6.30 4.16 -5.92
N VAL A 60 5.89 2.90 -5.95
CA VAL A 60 4.89 2.37 -5.01
C VAL A 60 5.59 1.65 -3.87
N VAL A 61 5.11 1.85 -2.64
CA VAL A 61 5.69 1.25 -1.44
C VAL A 61 4.62 0.58 -0.59
N SER A 62 4.93 -0.61 -0.08
CA SER A 62 4.15 -1.29 0.95
C SER A 62 5.06 -1.69 2.11
N VAL A 63 4.53 -1.57 3.33
CA VAL A 63 5.21 -2.01 4.57
C VAL A 63 4.39 -3.15 5.15
N GLY A 64 4.98 -4.34 5.25
CA GLY A 64 4.25 -5.53 5.71
C GLY A 64 4.88 -6.84 5.25
N PRO A 65 4.11 -7.95 5.27
CA PRO A 65 4.65 -9.27 4.99
C PRO A 65 5.08 -9.43 3.53
N ALA A 66 5.91 -10.44 3.25
CA ALA A 66 6.35 -10.79 1.90
C ALA A 66 5.18 -11.00 0.91
N THR A 67 4.00 -11.39 1.39
CA THR A 67 2.79 -11.56 0.57
C THR A 67 2.22 -10.25 0.02
N ALA A 68 2.59 -9.08 0.58
CA ALA A 68 2.23 -7.77 0.02
C ALA A 68 2.85 -7.48 -1.36
N GLN A 69 3.80 -8.31 -1.81
CA GLN A 69 4.32 -8.26 -3.18
C GLN A 69 3.22 -8.42 -4.24
N GLU A 70 2.14 -9.14 -3.95
CA GLU A 70 1.02 -9.30 -4.87
C GLU A 70 0.36 -7.95 -5.19
N GLN A 71 0.01 -7.18 -4.17
CA GLN A 71 -0.59 -5.84 -4.34
C GLN A 71 0.40 -4.85 -4.97
N LEU A 72 1.70 -4.97 -4.68
CA LEU A 72 2.73 -4.20 -5.36
C LEU A 72 2.78 -4.51 -6.87
N ARG A 73 2.66 -5.79 -7.27
CA ARG A 73 2.58 -6.17 -8.70
C ARG A 73 1.32 -5.62 -9.36
N THR A 74 0.18 -5.60 -8.66
CA THR A 74 -1.03 -4.94 -9.15
C THR A 74 -0.78 -3.45 -9.43
N ALA A 75 -0.15 -2.73 -8.50
CA ALA A 75 0.18 -1.33 -8.69
C ALA A 75 1.16 -1.08 -9.87
N LEU A 76 2.14 -1.96 -10.07
CA LEU A 76 3.01 -1.93 -11.25
C LEU A 76 2.21 -2.12 -12.54
N ALA A 77 1.29 -3.09 -12.56
CA ALA A 77 0.43 -3.34 -13.73
C ALA A 77 -0.50 -2.16 -14.06
N LEU A 78 -0.87 -1.35 -13.05
CA LEU A 78 -1.68 -0.14 -13.22
C LEU A 78 -0.90 1.08 -13.72
N GLY A 79 0.44 1.03 -13.74
CA GLY A 79 1.27 2.11 -14.30
C GLY A 79 2.34 2.68 -13.37
N ALA A 80 2.55 2.10 -12.19
CA ALA A 80 3.72 2.44 -11.37
C ALA A 80 5.01 1.94 -12.02
N ASP A 81 6.11 2.68 -11.88
CA ASP A 81 7.40 2.37 -12.51
C ASP A 81 8.21 1.35 -11.71
N ARG A 82 8.20 1.52 -10.38
CA ARG A 82 8.99 0.72 -9.44
C ARG A 82 8.21 0.44 -8.17
N ALA A 83 8.51 -0.70 -7.55
CA ALA A 83 7.90 -1.11 -6.29
C ALA A 83 8.97 -1.34 -5.21
N ILE A 84 8.63 -0.98 -3.98
CA ILE A 84 9.43 -1.21 -2.78
C ILE A 84 8.57 -1.97 -1.78
N LEU A 85 9.05 -3.14 -1.35
CA LEU A 85 8.54 -3.80 -0.15
C LEU A 85 9.49 -3.48 1.00
N VAL A 86 8.96 -2.88 2.06
CA VAL A 86 9.61 -2.85 3.37
C VAL A 86 9.06 -4.03 4.15
N GLU A 87 9.83 -5.12 4.18
CA GLU A 87 9.40 -6.35 4.84
C GLU A 87 9.32 -6.16 6.36
N ALA A 88 8.18 -6.52 6.94
CA ALA A 88 7.92 -6.46 8.36
C ALA A 88 6.87 -7.50 8.75
N ALA A 89 6.76 -7.78 10.05
CA ALA A 89 5.67 -8.60 10.58
C ALA A 89 4.31 -7.95 10.28
N ASP A 90 3.27 -8.78 10.25
CA ASP A 90 1.89 -8.29 10.18
C ASP A 90 1.53 -7.51 11.46
N GLU A 91 0.45 -6.74 11.42
CA GLU A 91 -0.08 -5.96 12.57
C GLU A 91 0.78 -4.74 13.01
N LEU A 92 1.41 -4.05 12.06
CA LEU A 92 2.05 -2.77 12.36
C LEU A 92 1.03 -1.66 12.65
N ASN A 93 1.26 -0.89 13.72
CA ASN A 93 0.50 0.33 13.96
C ASN A 93 0.91 1.47 13.01
N SER A 94 0.03 2.46 12.87
CA SER A 94 0.23 3.59 11.93
C SER A 94 1.51 4.39 12.20
N LEU A 95 1.96 4.49 13.46
CA LEU A 95 3.19 5.20 13.80
C LEU A 95 4.44 4.44 13.32
N ALA A 96 4.46 3.11 13.46
CA ALA A 96 5.53 2.27 12.96
C ALA A 96 5.62 2.35 11.43
N VAL A 97 4.47 2.28 10.75
CA VAL A 97 4.39 2.45 9.29
C VAL A 97 4.89 3.83 8.87
N ALA A 98 4.48 4.91 9.56
CA ALA A 98 4.94 6.27 9.25
C ALA A 98 6.46 6.42 9.40
N LYS A 99 7.07 5.83 10.43
CA LYS A 99 8.53 5.84 10.62
C LYS A 99 9.27 5.06 9.54
N ALA A 100 8.73 3.92 9.11
CA ALA A 100 9.28 3.14 8.00
C ALA A 100 9.20 3.93 6.67
N LEU A 101 8.04 4.52 6.38
CA LEU A 101 7.83 5.36 5.19
C LEU A 101 8.75 6.58 5.19
N LYS A 102 8.98 7.21 6.35
CA LYS A 102 9.94 8.33 6.49
C LYS A 102 11.34 7.93 6.02
N ALA A 103 11.82 6.74 6.38
CA ALA A 103 13.12 6.25 5.91
C ALA A 103 13.14 5.96 4.40
N VAL A 104 12.02 5.55 3.81
CA VAL A 104 11.88 5.39 2.35
C VAL A 104 11.90 6.76 1.66
N VAL A 105 11.15 7.74 2.18
CA VAL A 105 11.14 9.12 1.67
C VAL A 105 12.54 9.73 1.72
N ASP A 106 13.29 9.55 2.82
CA ASP A 106 14.66 10.04 2.95
C ASP A 106 15.61 9.44 1.88
N LYS A 107 15.36 8.21 1.43
CA LYS A 107 16.18 7.53 0.41
C LYS A 107 15.74 7.84 -1.02
N GLU A 108 14.44 7.83 -1.27
CA GLU A 108 13.88 8.03 -2.61
C GLU A 108 13.77 9.51 -2.98
N GLN A 109 13.74 10.41 -2.00
CA GLN A 109 13.61 11.86 -2.18
C GLN A 109 12.45 12.25 -3.15
N PRO A 110 11.21 11.75 -2.93
CA PRO A 110 10.07 12.13 -3.76
C PRO A 110 9.67 13.59 -3.49
N GLN A 111 9.09 14.26 -4.49
CA GLN A 111 8.56 15.61 -4.32
C GLN A 111 7.09 15.61 -3.89
N LEU A 112 6.39 14.48 -4.06
CA LEU A 112 5.02 14.28 -3.64
C LEU A 112 4.85 12.88 -3.06
N VAL A 113 4.17 12.78 -1.92
CA VAL A 113 3.76 11.51 -1.32
C VAL A 113 2.24 11.44 -1.31
N ILE A 114 1.66 10.41 -1.92
CA ILE A 114 0.21 10.18 -1.95
C ILE A 114 -0.12 8.93 -1.14
N LEU A 115 -1.10 9.04 -0.25
CA LEU A 115 -1.59 7.94 0.56
C LEU A 115 -3.12 7.82 0.40
N GLY A 116 -3.64 6.62 0.65
CA GLY A 116 -5.08 6.46 0.83
C GLY A 116 -5.58 7.20 2.07
N LYS A 117 -6.84 7.63 2.06
CA LYS A 117 -7.51 8.33 3.18
C LYS A 117 -7.40 7.57 4.51
N GLN A 118 -7.65 6.26 4.45
CA GLN A 118 -7.60 5.33 5.58
C GLN A 118 -7.38 3.92 5.04
N ALA A 119 -7.04 2.99 5.92
CA ALA A 119 -7.19 1.56 5.63
C ALA A 119 -8.59 1.10 6.06
N ILE A 120 -9.12 0.05 5.43
CA ILE A 120 -10.47 -0.47 5.73
C ILE A 120 -10.47 -1.52 6.86
N ASP A 121 -9.29 -1.89 7.34
CA ASP A 121 -9.01 -2.84 8.42
C ASP A 121 -8.45 -2.17 9.68
#